data_AF-A0A8T0XKY4-F1
#
_entry.id   AF-A0A8T0XKY4-F1
#
_cell.length_a   1.000
_cell.length_b   1.000
_cell.length_c   1.000
_cell.angle_alpha   90.00
_cell.angle_beta   90.00
_cell.angle_gamma   90.00
#
_symmetry.space_group_name_H-M   'P 1'
#
loop_
_entity.id
_entity.type
_entity.pdbx_description
1 polymer ?
#
loop_
_entity_poly.entity_id
_entity_poly.type
_entity_poly.pdbx_seq_one_letter_code
_entity_poly.pdbx_strand_id
1 'polypeptide(L)'
;MLTEALLPLFRRAPTTSRILNISSQLGLLNKLKDPSLRRMLLDEAALTERDIEAMVSRFLAEVRDGTWRGRGWPEVWTDYAVSKLALNAYSRLLAARLAGERVSVNCFCPGFTRTDMTRGIGKRTAEEAGLVAAGLALLPPRDMPTGKFFRWRTPQLYSKL
;
A
#
# COMPACT_ATOMS: atom_id res chain seq x y z
N MET A 1 13.59 8.58 -3.93
CA MET A 1 12.46 7.73 -4.40
C MET A 1 11.61 8.49 -5.41
N LEU A 2 10.90 7.80 -6.33
CA LEU A 2 10.07 8.41 -7.38
C LEU A 2 9.05 9.41 -6.82
N THR A 3 8.33 9.04 -5.75
CA THR A 3 7.29 9.89 -5.17
C THR A 3 7.81 11.24 -4.70
N GLU A 4 8.92 11.26 -3.93
CA GLU A 4 9.55 12.48 -3.46
C GLU A 4 9.98 13.40 -4.61
N ALA A 5 10.55 12.82 -5.67
CA ALA A 5 10.99 13.57 -6.84
C ALA A 5 9.82 14.26 -7.57
N LEU A 6 8.60 13.70 -7.48
CA LEU A 6 7.40 14.24 -8.12
C LEU A 6 6.58 15.17 -7.23
N LEU A 7 6.82 15.21 -5.91
CA LEU A 7 6.06 16.08 -4.98
C LEU A 7 6.04 17.56 -5.39
N PRO A 8 7.15 18.18 -5.86
CA PRO A 8 7.10 19.57 -6.32
C PRO A 8 6.12 19.80 -7.47
N LEU A 9 5.93 18.83 -8.35
CA LEU A 9 4.97 18.91 -9.45
C LEU A 9 3.53 18.73 -8.93
N PHE A 10 3.31 17.79 -8.01
CA PHE A 10 1.99 17.56 -7.42
C PHE A 10 1.47 18.78 -6.64
N ARG A 11 2.36 19.50 -5.94
CA ARG A 11 2.00 20.73 -5.19
C ARG A 11 1.60 21.90 -6.08
N ARG A 12 2.07 21.92 -7.32
CA ARG A 12 1.78 22.98 -8.31
C ARG A 12 0.47 22.76 -9.06
N ALA A 13 -0.16 21.60 -8.92
CA ALA A 13 -1.43 21.33 -9.58
C ALA A 13 -2.53 22.31 -9.10
N PRO A 14 -3.37 22.83 -10.01
CA PRO A 14 -4.47 23.73 -9.65
C PRO A 14 -5.59 23.01 -8.88
N THR A 15 -5.65 21.68 -9.01
CA THR A 15 -6.58 20.80 -8.32
C THR A 15 -5.81 19.80 -7.47
N THR A 16 -6.53 19.04 -6.63
CA THR A 16 -5.90 18.06 -5.75
C THR A 16 -5.18 16.97 -6.55
N SER A 17 -3.89 16.78 -6.29
CA SER A 17 -3.06 15.73 -6.89
C SER A 17 -3.36 14.34 -6.32
N ARG A 18 -2.95 13.31 -7.05
CA ARG A 18 -3.39 11.92 -6.87
C ARG A 18 -2.20 10.97 -6.87
N ILE A 19 -2.01 10.25 -5.78
CA ILE A 19 -1.06 9.13 -5.70
C ILE A 19 -1.88 7.87 -5.37
N LEU A 20 -1.99 6.96 -6.33
CA LEU A 20 -2.64 5.67 -6.15
C LEU A 20 -1.61 4.54 -6.25
N ASN A 21 -1.21 4.01 -5.11
CA ASN A 21 -0.22 2.95 -5.02
C ASN A 21 -0.88 1.57 -5.23
N ILE A 22 -0.40 0.83 -6.24
CA ILE A 22 -0.91 -0.52 -6.51
C ILE A 22 -0.30 -1.52 -5.51
N SER A 23 -1.12 -1.92 -4.55
CA SER A 23 -0.76 -2.78 -3.43
C SER A 23 -1.45 -4.16 -3.52
N SER A 24 -1.47 -4.92 -2.42
CA SER A 24 -2.11 -6.22 -2.32
C SER A 24 -2.72 -6.42 -0.93
N GLN A 25 -3.82 -7.18 -0.88
CA GLN A 25 -4.42 -7.63 0.37
C GLN A 25 -3.48 -8.51 1.23
N LEU A 26 -2.40 -9.04 0.64
CA LEU A 26 -1.37 -9.76 1.38
C LEU A 26 -0.47 -8.85 2.20
N GLY A 27 -0.41 -7.55 1.87
CA GLY A 27 0.27 -6.53 2.66
C GLY A 27 -0.60 -5.93 3.77
N LEU A 28 -1.78 -6.49 4.05
CA LEU A 28 -2.62 -6.02 5.15
C LEU A 28 -1.99 -6.40 6.49
N LEU A 29 -2.11 -5.53 7.48
CA LEU A 29 -1.51 -5.73 8.80
C LEU A 29 -2.00 -7.00 9.51
N ASN A 30 -3.20 -7.48 9.20
CA ASN A 30 -3.71 -8.75 9.73
C ASN A 30 -2.92 -9.99 9.26
N LYS A 31 -2.00 -9.84 8.30
CA LYS A 31 -1.07 -10.88 7.85
C LYS A 31 0.23 -10.89 8.65
N LEU A 32 0.56 -9.80 9.33
CA LEU A 32 1.70 -9.71 10.23
C LEU A 32 1.28 -10.26 11.61
N LYS A 33 2.06 -11.21 12.15
CA LYS A 33 1.83 -11.82 13.46
C LYS A 33 2.77 -11.29 14.54
N ASP A 34 3.91 -10.69 14.17
CA ASP A 34 4.82 -10.03 15.12
C ASP A 34 4.09 -8.85 15.82
N PRO A 35 3.85 -8.91 17.15
CA PRO A 35 3.07 -7.89 17.85
C PRO A 35 3.80 -6.56 17.97
N SER A 36 5.14 -6.57 18.02
CA SER A 36 5.96 -5.36 18.13
C SER A 36 5.91 -4.54 16.84
N LEU A 37 6.09 -5.21 15.70
CA LEU A 37 5.98 -4.59 14.38
C LEU A 37 4.55 -4.13 14.12
N ARG A 38 3.53 -4.91 14.52
CA ARG A 38 2.14 -4.48 14.41
C ARG A 38 1.87 -3.20 15.19
N ARG A 39 2.38 -3.10 16.42
CA ARG A 39 2.21 -1.90 17.26
C ARG A 39 2.87 -0.69 16.61
N MET A 40 4.11 -0.83 16.16
CA MET A 40 4.83 0.23 15.45
C MET A 40 4.08 0.71 14.20
N LEU A 41 3.57 -0.21 13.38
CA LEU A 41 2.83 0.14 12.15
C LEU A 41 1.42 0.71 12.40
N LEU A 42 0.86 0.55 13.61
CA LEU A 42 -0.44 1.11 14.00
C LEU A 42 -0.32 2.50 14.60
N ASP A 43 0.85 2.87 15.13
CA ASP A 43 1.10 4.16 15.73
C ASP A 43 1.32 5.23 14.66
N GLU A 44 0.23 5.75 14.09
CA GLU A 44 0.28 6.76 13.02
C GLU A 44 0.98 8.05 13.43
N ALA A 45 0.96 8.39 14.73
CA ALA A 45 1.56 9.62 15.23
C ALA A 45 3.09 9.51 15.34
N ALA A 46 3.60 8.31 15.66
CA ALA A 46 5.03 8.08 15.83
C ALA A 46 5.72 7.44 14.61
N LEU A 47 4.98 6.79 13.70
CA LEU A 47 5.56 6.07 12.57
C LEU A 47 6.40 7.00 11.68
N THR A 48 7.63 6.61 11.40
CA THR A 48 8.52 7.34 10.49
C THR A 48 8.93 6.50 9.28
N GLU A 49 9.49 7.14 8.27
CA GLU A 49 10.07 6.46 7.11
C GLU A 49 11.22 5.53 7.52
N ARG A 50 12.00 5.92 8.54
CA ARG A 50 13.09 5.11 9.10
C ARG A 50 12.60 3.84 9.76
N ASP A 51 11.43 3.86 10.42
CA ASP A 51 10.86 2.66 11.05
C ASP A 51 10.43 1.64 9.99
N ILE A 52 9.84 2.11 8.89
CA ILE A 52 9.45 1.28 7.75
C ILE A 52 10.69 0.70 7.08
N GLU A 53 11.73 1.51 6.87
CA GLU A 53 13.01 1.05 6.33
C GLU A 53 13.69 0.03 7.24
N ALA A 54 13.72 0.28 8.55
CA ALA A 54 14.26 -0.65 9.54
C ALA A 54 13.50 -1.98 9.57
N MET A 55 12.18 -1.97 9.42
CA MET A 55 11.37 -3.19 9.29
C MET A 55 11.80 -4.00 8.05
N VAL A 56 11.94 -3.35 6.89
CA VAL A 56 12.34 -4.03 5.65
C VAL A 56 13.77 -4.55 5.77
N SER A 57 14.70 -3.76 6.29
CA SER A 57 16.09 -4.16 6.52
C SER A 57 16.20 -5.33 7.51
N ARG A 58 15.40 -5.34 8.58
CA ARG A 58 15.30 -6.48 9.50
C ARG A 58 14.85 -7.74 8.76
N PHE A 59 13.78 -7.66 7.96
CA PHE A 59 13.31 -8.79 7.18
C PHE A 59 14.40 -9.33 6.23
N LEU A 60 15.07 -8.45 5.49
CA LEU A 60 16.15 -8.84 4.57
C LEU A 60 17.33 -9.50 5.30
N ALA A 61 17.71 -8.99 6.47
CA ALA A 61 18.76 -9.61 7.30
C ALA A 61 18.35 -11.00 7.76
N GLU A 62 17.12 -11.18 8.28
CA GLU A 62 16.62 -12.47 8.71
C GLU A 62 16.44 -13.47 7.56
N VAL A 63 16.14 -12.99 6.35
CA VAL A 63 16.13 -13.82 5.13
C VAL A 63 17.54 -14.31 4.79
N ARG A 64 18.52 -13.39 4.76
CA ARG A 64 19.92 -13.72 4.50
C ARG A 64 20.46 -14.74 5.51
N ASP A 65 20.11 -14.55 6.77
CA ASP A 65 20.60 -15.40 7.87
C ASP A 65 19.75 -16.68 8.04
N GLY A 66 18.70 -16.87 7.23
CA GLY A 66 17.82 -18.04 7.28
C GLY A 66 16.89 -18.12 8.49
N THR A 67 16.77 -17.04 9.28
CA THR A 67 16.07 -16.99 10.58
C THR A 67 14.68 -16.36 10.54
N TRP A 68 14.20 -15.93 9.37
CA TRP A 68 12.90 -15.23 9.22
C TRP A 68 11.68 -16.10 9.56
N ARG A 69 11.77 -17.43 9.42
CA ARG A 69 10.63 -18.33 9.68
C ARG A 69 10.27 -18.31 11.16
N GLY A 70 8.97 -18.31 11.46
CA GLY A 70 8.46 -18.27 12.83
C GLY A 70 8.56 -16.91 13.54
N ARG A 71 9.17 -15.88 12.92
CA ARG A 71 9.28 -14.52 13.48
C ARG A 71 8.03 -13.65 13.27
N GLY A 72 6.92 -14.25 12.85
CA GLY A 72 5.65 -13.56 12.69
C GLY A 72 5.53 -12.69 11.42
N TRP A 73 6.39 -12.89 10.41
CA TRP A 73 6.19 -12.33 9.07
C TRP A 73 4.97 -12.96 8.36
N PRO A 74 4.41 -12.30 7.33
CA PRO A 74 3.38 -12.90 6.49
C PRO A 74 3.81 -14.26 5.91
N GLU A 75 2.93 -15.26 5.96
CA GLU A 75 3.28 -16.65 5.60
C GLU A 75 3.10 -16.99 4.11
N VAL A 76 2.30 -16.20 3.38
CA VAL A 76 1.96 -16.45 1.98
C VAL A 76 2.67 -15.42 1.11
N TRP A 77 3.55 -15.89 0.21
CA TRP A 77 4.39 -15.05 -0.65
C TRP A 77 5.09 -13.96 0.18
N THR A 78 5.83 -14.41 1.21
CA THR A 78 6.36 -13.61 2.32
C THR A 78 7.04 -12.32 1.87
N ASP A 79 8.00 -12.43 0.97
CA ASP A 79 8.77 -11.32 0.41
C ASP A 79 7.87 -10.28 -0.28
N TYR A 80 6.97 -10.76 -1.15
CA TYR A 80 5.98 -9.91 -1.80
C TYR A 80 5.04 -9.26 -0.77
N ALA A 81 4.55 -10.00 0.21
CA ALA A 81 3.65 -9.52 1.24
C ALA A 81 4.31 -8.45 2.12
N VAL A 82 5.57 -8.64 2.51
CA VAL A 82 6.37 -7.64 3.25
C VAL A 82 6.57 -6.38 2.41
N SER A 83 6.85 -6.50 1.11
CA SER A 83 6.97 -5.34 0.23
C SER A 83 5.65 -4.52 0.16
N LYS A 84 4.50 -5.20 0.11
CA LYS A 84 3.19 -4.54 0.06
C LYS A 84 2.76 -4.01 1.43
N LEU A 85 3.19 -4.64 2.53
CA LEU A 85 3.03 -4.12 3.88
C LEU A 85 3.78 -2.79 4.05
N ALA A 86 5.05 -2.74 3.64
CA ALA A 86 5.84 -1.51 3.66
C ALA A 86 5.21 -0.41 2.79
N LEU A 87 4.74 -0.75 1.58
CA LEU A 87 4.04 0.21 0.71
C LEU A 87 2.76 0.76 1.35
N ASN A 88 1.98 -0.07 2.05
CA ASN A 88 0.78 0.37 2.76
C ASN A 88 1.12 1.31 3.92
N ALA A 89 2.14 0.97 4.72
CA ALA A 89 2.62 1.81 5.81
C ALA A 89 3.13 3.17 5.29
N TYR A 90 3.95 3.15 4.24
CA TYR A 90 4.48 4.35 3.61
C TYR A 90 3.37 5.23 3.03
N SER A 91 2.35 4.63 2.44
CA SER A 91 1.20 5.38 1.89
C SER A 91 0.40 6.10 2.98
N ARG A 92 0.23 5.46 4.15
CA ARG A 92 -0.42 6.09 5.32
C ARG A 92 0.43 7.23 5.89
N LEU A 93 1.73 6.99 6.07
CA LEU A 93 2.69 8.01 6.50
C LEU A 93 2.67 9.23 5.56
N LEU A 94 2.73 8.98 4.25
CA LEU A 94 2.74 10.04 3.25
C LEU A 94 1.41 10.80 3.21
N ALA A 95 0.27 10.10 3.36
CA ALA A 95 -1.05 10.74 3.47
C ALA A 95 -1.13 11.70 4.66
N ALA A 96 -0.58 11.31 5.82
CA ALA A 96 -0.53 12.16 7.01
C ALA A 96 0.42 13.35 6.80
N ARG A 97 1.62 13.10 6.24
CA ARG A 97 2.62 14.15 5.99
C ARG A 97 2.15 15.22 5.01
N LEU A 98 1.35 14.85 4.01
CA LEU A 98 0.83 15.75 2.99
C LEU A 98 -0.56 16.31 3.32
N ALA A 99 -1.03 16.14 4.57
CA ALA A 99 -2.31 16.70 5.00
C ALA A 99 -2.33 18.22 4.79
N GLY A 100 -3.36 18.71 4.08
CA GLY A 100 -3.48 20.13 3.73
C GLY A 100 -2.74 20.56 2.46
N GLU A 101 -1.86 19.73 1.89
CA GLU A 101 -1.07 20.09 0.68
C GLU A 101 -1.81 19.84 -0.65
N ARG A 102 -3.11 19.54 -0.61
CA ARG A 102 -3.91 19.11 -1.77
C ARG A 102 -3.29 17.93 -2.53
N VAL A 103 -2.67 16.99 -1.82
CA VAL A 103 -2.22 15.70 -2.37
C VAL A 103 -2.94 14.58 -1.64
N SER A 104 -3.62 13.72 -2.40
CA SER A 104 -4.24 12.51 -1.87
C SER A 104 -3.35 11.32 -2.14
N VAL A 105 -3.18 10.46 -1.13
CA VAL A 105 -2.38 9.23 -1.23
C VAL A 105 -3.21 8.06 -0.76
N ASN A 106 -3.41 7.06 -1.62
CA ASN A 106 -4.16 5.86 -1.30
C ASN A 106 -3.49 4.61 -1.87
N CYS A 107 -3.85 3.46 -1.34
CA CYS A 107 -3.50 2.15 -1.88
C CYS A 107 -4.70 1.50 -2.56
N PHE A 108 -4.45 0.70 -3.60
CA PHE A 108 -5.44 -0.16 -4.22
C PHE A 108 -4.91 -1.57 -4.45
N CYS A 109 -5.67 -2.58 -4.01
CA CYS A 109 -5.44 -3.98 -4.32
C CYS A 109 -6.36 -4.40 -5.49
N PRO A 110 -5.81 -4.70 -6.68
CA PRO A 110 -6.58 -5.09 -7.86
C PRO A 110 -7.22 -6.49 -7.72
N GLY A 111 -6.79 -7.25 -6.71
CA GLY A 111 -7.21 -8.63 -6.50
C GLY A 111 -6.37 -9.61 -7.32
N PHE A 112 -6.83 -10.86 -7.39
CA PHE A 112 -6.15 -11.89 -8.18
C PHE A 112 -6.52 -11.71 -9.66
N THR A 113 -5.70 -10.97 -10.39
CA THR A 113 -5.96 -10.46 -11.74
C THR A 113 -5.14 -11.21 -12.78
N ARG A 114 -5.76 -11.60 -13.89
CA ARG A 114 -5.12 -12.30 -15.03
C ARG A 114 -4.10 -11.39 -15.71
N THR A 115 -2.83 -11.60 -15.40
CA THR A 115 -1.67 -10.88 -15.93
C THR A 115 -0.48 -11.85 -16.03
N ASP A 116 0.64 -11.41 -16.61
CA ASP A 116 1.87 -12.23 -16.63
C ASP A 116 2.38 -12.56 -15.22
N MET A 117 2.21 -11.63 -14.26
CA MET A 117 2.57 -11.85 -12.85
C MET A 117 1.84 -13.05 -12.24
N THR A 118 0.63 -13.35 -12.72
CA THR A 118 -0.18 -14.49 -12.28
C THR A 118 -0.23 -15.62 -13.31
N ARG A 119 0.61 -15.56 -14.35
CA ARG A 119 0.64 -16.51 -15.48
C ARG A 119 -0.73 -16.69 -16.13
N GLY A 120 -1.48 -15.59 -16.27
CA GLY A 120 -2.82 -15.56 -16.86
C GLY A 120 -3.93 -16.10 -15.95
N ILE A 121 -3.63 -16.52 -14.71
CA ILE A 121 -4.62 -17.03 -13.76
C ILE A 121 -5.19 -15.89 -12.93
N GLY A 122 -6.50 -15.88 -12.70
CA GLY A 122 -7.13 -14.81 -11.93
C GLY A 122 -8.64 -14.77 -12.05
N LYS A 123 -9.27 -14.20 -11.02
CA LYS A 123 -10.73 -13.99 -10.98
C LYS A 123 -11.17 -12.75 -11.77
N ARG A 124 -10.24 -11.91 -12.22
CA ARG A 124 -10.49 -10.63 -12.89
C ARG A 124 -9.59 -10.45 -14.11
N THR A 125 -10.03 -9.69 -15.10
CA THR A 125 -9.16 -9.20 -16.20
C THR A 125 -8.31 -8.01 -15.75
N ALA A 126 -7.22 -7.77 -16.48
CA ALA A 126 -6.45 -6.54 -16.34
C ALA A 126 -7.30 -5.29 -16.59
N GLU A 127 -8.22 -5.35 -17.56
CA GLU A 127 -9.16 -4.28 -17.89
C GLU A 127 -10.10 -3.94 -16.72
N GLU A 128 -10.73 -4.94 -16.09
CA GLU A 128 -11.60 -4.73 -14.92
C GLU A 128 -10.85 -4.07 -13.76
N ALA A 129 -9.62 -4.51 -13.49
CA ALA A 129 -8.77 -3.93 -12.46
C ALA A 129 -8.33 -2.50 -12.82
N GLY A 130 -8.00 -2.26 -14.10
CA GLY A 130 -7.60 -0.96 -14.62
C GLY A 130 -8.72 0.07 -14.57
N LEU A 131 -9.95 -0.32 -14.92
CA LEU A 131 -11.13 0.54 -14.84
C LEU A 131 -11.39 1.02 -13.40
N VAL A 132 -11.25 0.15 -12.40
CA VAL A 132 -11.40 0.55 -11.00
C VAL A 132 -10.24 1.45 -10.53
N ALA A 133 -9.01 1.14 -10.92
CA ALA A 133 -7.87 2.00 -10.60
C ALA A 133 -8.02 3.40 -11.21
N ALA A 134 -8.45 3.48 -12.47
CA ALA A 134 -8.75 4.74 -13.15
C ALA A 134 -9.89 5.49 -12.45
N GLY A 135 -10.99 4.80 -12.11
CA GLY A 135 -12.10 5.38 -11.37
C GLY A 135 -11.68 5.98 -10.02
N LEU A 136 -10.81 5.29 -9.27
CA LEU A 136 -10.24 5.80 -8.02
C LEU A 136 -9.37 7.04 -8.23
N ALA A 137 -8.52 7.03 -9.27
CA ALA A 137 -7.65 8.17 -9.59
C ALA A 137 -8.43 9.40 -10.07
N LEU A 138 -9.59 9.17 -10.70
CA LEU A 138 -10.44 10.20 -11.31
C LEU A 138 -11.62 10.63 -10.42
N LEU A 139 -11.68 10.20 -9.15
CA LEU A 139 -12.74 10.66 -8.25
C LEU A 139 -12.78 12.20 -8.18
N PRO A 140 -13.99 12.80 -8.12
CA PRO A 140 -14.13 14.23 -7.94
C PRO A 140 -13.36 14.71 -6.70
N PRO A 141 -12.75 15.91 -6.70
CA PRO A 141 -11.95 16.38 -5.57
C PRO A 141 -12.66 16.34 -4.20
N ARG A 142 -13.96 16.62 -4.17
CA ARG A 142 -14.81 16.54 -2.96
C ARG A 142 -14.97 15.12 -2.39
N ASP A 143 -14.89 14.11 -3.26
CA ASP A 143 -15.13 12.71 -2.92
C ASP A 143 -13.81 11.95 -2.70
N MET A 144 -12.68 12.64 -2.84
CA MET A 144 -11.38 12.00 -2.77
C MET A 144 -10.92 11.80 -1.32
N PRO A 145 -10.74 10.54 -0.87
CA PRO A 145 -10.15 10.29 0.42
C PRO A 145 -8.62 10.32 0.33
N THR A 146 -7.97 10.28 1.48
CA THR A 146 -6.52 10.07 1.61
C THR A 146 -6.25 9.09 2.74
N GLY A 147 -5.12 8.38 2.69
CA GLY A 147 -4.71 7.39 3.67
C GLY A 147 -5.56 6.11 3.66
N LYS A 148 -6.26 5.79 2.56
CA LYS A 148 -7.15 4.62 2.48
C LYS A 148 -6.51 3.47 1.70
N PHE A 149 -6.85 2.25 2.10
CA PHE A 149 -6.55 1.04 1.34
C PHE A 149 -7.83 0.48 0.71
N PHE A 150 -7.93 0.55 -0.61
CA PHE A 150 -9.04 0.01 -1.36
C PHE A 150 -8.77 -1.42 -1.78
N ARG A 151 -9.78 -2.28 -1.67
CA ARG A 151 -9.76 -3.61 -2.27
C ARG A 151 -11.13 -3.99 -2.77
N TRP A 152 -11.13 -4.87 -3.76
CA TRP A 152 -12.37 -5.47 -4.21
C TRP A 152 -12.98 -6.38 -3.14
N ARG A 153 -14.25 -6.16 -2.82
CA ARG A 153 -15.09 -7.08 -2.04
C ARG A 153 -16.32 -7.39 -2.87
N THR A 154 -16.32 -8.52 -3.58
CA THR A 154 -17.36 -8.87 -4.56
C THR A 154 -18.77 -8.54 -4.05
N PRO A 155 -19.59 -7.72 -4.75
CA PRO A 155 -19.36 -7.04 -6.04
C PRO A 155 -18.89 -5.57 -5.93
N GLN A 156 -18.49 -5.10 -4.77
CA GLN A 156 -18.26 -3.67 -4.47
C GLN A 156 -16.80 -3.36 -4.13
N LEU A 157 -16.43 -2.08 -4.22
CA LEU A 157 -15.17 -1.60 -3.67
C LEU A 157 -15.32 -1.33 -2.18
N TYR A 158 -14.30 -1.68 -1.39
CA TYR A 158 -14.32 -1.45 0.04
C TYR A 158 -12.96 -0.93 0.52
N SER A 159 -12.99 0.06 1.40
CA SER A 159 -11.80 0.66 2.02
C SER A 159 -11.56 0.05 3.41
N LYS A 160 -10.33 -0.42 3.67
CA LYS A 160 -9.83 -0.71 5.01
C LYS A 160 -8.79 0.34 5.39
N LEU A 161 -8.75 0.67 6.67
CA LEU A 161 -7.52 1.17 7.30
C LEU A 161 -6.56 0.00 7.47
#